data_AF-A0A9W7DH71-F1
#
_entry.id   AF-A0A9W7DH71-F1
#
_cell.length_a   1.000
_cell.length_b   1.000
_cell.length_c   1.000
_cell.angle_alpha   90.00
_cell.angle_beta   90.00
_cell.angle_gamma   90.00
#
_symmetry.space_group_name_H-M   'P 1'
#
loop_
_entity.id
_entity.type
_entity.pdbx_description
1 polymer ?
#
loop_
_entity_poly.entity_id
_entity_poly.type
_entity_poly.pdbx_seq_one_letter_code
_entity_poly.pdbx_strand_id
1 'polypeptide(L)'
;MFISKLQDKSTPAYKAFQEEFDRTFNHIKSRCKVLGEQEKEEPAGVETIQLRSMDPNSQLNVQAPKPGTSEYEVFEKIPKKMQDAVLTASLDEVNKIFETMSIDEAEEVLELFNESGVISISALLENEDEFNKLKEEEEKAAQEGLDKIAEIDEADDDEDVVHRPAEGSS
;
A
#
# COMPACT_ATOMS: atom_id res chain seq x y z
N MET A 1 -16.92 51.50 22.27
CA MET A 1 -16.05 52.34 21.41
C MET A 1 -15.66 51.68 20.08
N PHE A 2 -15.40 50.37 20.03
CA PHE A 2 -14.99 49.68 18.79
C PHE A 2 -16.10 49.61 17.72
N ILE A 3 -17.29 49.09 18.10
CA ILE A 3 -18.44 48.93 17.19
C ILE A 3 -18.88 50.26 16.55
N SER A 4 -18.86 51.35 17.32
CA SER A 4 -19.25 52.69 16.84
C SER A 4 -18.26 53.27 15.82
N LYS A 5 -16.96 52.97 15.95
CA LYS A 5 -15.94 53.38 14.97
C LYS A 5 -16.00 52.56 13.68
N LEU A 6 -16.53 51.34 13.76
CA LEU A 6 -16.75 50.47 12.59
C LEU A 6 -17.97 50.90 11.75
N GLN A 7 -18.93 51.65 12.32
CA GLN A 7 -20.07 52.15 11.55
C GLN A 7 -19.68 53.23 10.53
N ASP A 8 -18.56 53.92 10.75
CA ASP A 8 -18.05 54.92 9.83
C ASP A 8 -17.16 54.27 8.77
N LYS A 9 -17.72 54.18 7.56
CA LYS A 9 -17.09 53.58 6.38
C LYS A 9 -15.84 54.32 5.89
N SER A 10 -15.62 55.55 6.35
CA SER A 10 -14.46 56.36 5.97
C SER A 10 -13.21 56.04 6.81
N THR A 11 -13.37 55.28 7.89
CA THR A 11 -12.27 55.00 8.82
C THR A 11 -11.31 53.92 8.29
N PRO A 12 -10.00 54.03 8.58
CA PRO A 12 -9.04 52.97 8.31
C PRO A 12 -9.42 51.64 8.99
N ALA A 13 -10.06 51.70 10.16
CA ALA A 13 -10.54 50.53 10.89
C ALA A 13 -11.63 49.78 10.12
N TYR A 14 -12.55 50.49 9.45
CA TYR A 14 -13.55 49.87 8.57
C TYR A 14 -12.91 49.17 7.38
N LYS A 15 -11.91 49.79 6.74
CA LYS A 15 -11.20 49.18 5.60
C LYS A 15 -10.45 47.91 6.00
N ALA A 16 -9.68 47.96 7.08
CA ALA A 16 -8.97 46.80 7.60
C ALA A 16 -9.93 45.65 7.99
N PHE A 17 -11.09 45.98 8.56
CA PHE A 17 -12.12 44.98 8.86
C PHE A 17 -12.72 44.36 7.59
N GLN A 18 -13.00 45.15 6.55
CA GLN A 18 -13.52 44.63 5.28
C GLN A 18 -12.50 43.72 4.59
N GLU A 19 -11.22 44.11 4.56
CA GLU A 19 -10.15 43.27 4.02
C GLU A 19 -10.01 41.94 4.79
N GLU A 20 -10.10 41.99 6.12
CA GLU A 20 -10.07 40.81 6.98
C GLU A 20 -11.30 39.90 6.77
N PHE A 21 -12.48 40.52 6.62
CA PHE A 21 -13.73 39.83 6.31
C PHE A 21 -13.65 39.13 4.96
N ASP A 22 -13.22 39.84 3.91
CA ASP A 22 -13.07 39.28 2.57
C ASP A 22 -12.04 38.17 2.55
N ARG A 23 -10.89 38.34 3.22
CA ARG A 23 -9.88 37.30 3.33
C ARG A 23 -10.43 36.04 4.00
N THR A 24 -11.10 36.20 5.13
CA THR A 24 -11.65 35.08 5.90
C THR A 24 -12.78 34.39 5.14
N PHE A 25 -13.70 35.16 4.57
CA PHE A 25 -14.80 34.64 3.77
C PHE A 25 -14.29 33.86 2.56
N ASN A 26 -13.32 34.40 1.82
CA ASN A 26 -12.71 33.71 0.69
C ASN A 26 -11.94 32.46 1.11
N HIS A 27 -11.26 32.50 2.27
CA HIS A 27 -10.58 31.32 2.81
C HIS A 27 -11.58 30.21 3.17
N ILE A 28 -12.66 30.54 3.89
CA ILE A 28 -13.71 29.57 4.24
C ILE A 28 -14.37 29.04 2.97
N LYS A 29 -14.71 29.90 2.01
CA LYS A 29 -15.30 29.50 0.73
C LYS A 29 -14.38 28.54 -0.05
N SER A 30 -13.07 28.81 -0.07
CA SER A 30 -12.08 27.93 -0.67
C SER A 30 -12.03 26.58 0.04
N ARG A 31 -11.98 26.59 1.38
CA ARG A 31 -12.00 25.36 2.19
C ARG A 31 -13.28 24.55 1.98
N CYS A 32 -14.45 25.18 1.93
CA CYS A 32 -15.72 24.52 1.63
C CYS A 32 -15.74 23.92 0.22
N LYS A 33 -15.13 24.58 -0.77
CA LYS A 33 -15.00 24.03 -2.12
C LYS A 33 -14.12 22.78 -2.12
N VAL A 34 -12.97 22.83 -1.46
CA VAL A 34 -12.06 21.68 -1.33
C VAL A 34 -12.76 20.52 -0.61
N LEU A 35 -13.45 20.79 0.50
CA LEU A 35 -14.21 19.77 1.23
C LEU A 35 -15.37 19.20 0.40
N GLY A 36 -16.05 20.01 -0.40
CA GLY A 36 -17.12 19.54 -1.29
C GLY A 36 -16.61 18.78 -2.53
N GLU A 37 -15.35 18.98 -2.92
CA GLU A 37 -14.66 18.15 -3.90
C GLU A 37 -14.22 16.82 -3.27
N GLN A 38 -13.73 16.85 -2.02
CA GLN A 38 -13.45 15.65 -1.22
C GLN A 38 -14.72 14.82 -0.91
N GLU A 39 -15.87 15.45 -0.62
CA GLU A 39 -17.17 14.76 -0.46
C GLU A 39 -17.72 14.15 -1.75
N LYS A 40 -17.22 14.55 -2.93
CA LYS A 40 -17.55 13.84 -4.19
C LYS A 40 -16.65 12.64 -4.41
N GLU A 41 -15.48 12.62 -3.79
CA GLU A 41 -14.55 11.50 -3.77
C GLU A 41 -14.83 10.53 -2.62
N GLU A 42 -15.50 10.97 -1.54
CA GLU A 42 -15.92 10.10 -0.43
C GLU A 42 -17.44 9.92 -0.39
N PRO A 43 -17.99 8.69 -0.52
CA PRO A 43 -19.42 8.47 -0.51
C PRO A 43 -20.04 8.84 0.85
N ALA A 44 -21.11 9.63 0.78
CA ALA A 44 -21.79 10.20 1.92
C ALA A 44 -22.31 9.14 2.92
N GLY A 45 -21.77 9.15 4.14
CA GLY A 45 -22.40 8.60 5.34
C GLY A 45 -22.50 7.08 5.46
N VAL A 46 -21.95 6.33 4.50
CA VAL A 46 -21.74 4.89 4.60
C VAL A 46 -20.27 4.70 4.96
N GLU A 47 -19.99 4.04 6.08
CA GLU A 47 -18.62 3.62 6.38
C GLU A 47 -18.16 2.71 5.24
N THR A 48 -17.10 3.09 4.54
CA THR A 48 -16.51 2.32 3.43
C THR A 48 -15.06 2.00 3.74
N ILE A 49 -14.58 0.85 3.26
CA ILE A 49 -13.17 0.51 3.36
C ILE A 49 -12.40 1.29 2.30
N GLN A 50 -11.32 1.96 2.70
CA GLN A 50 -10.34 2.48 1.75
C GLN A 50 -8.93 2.00 2.03
N LEU A 51 -8.26 1.57 0.96
CA LEU A 51 -6.88 1.14 1.03
C LEU A 51 -5.93 2.33 0.83
N ARG A 52 -5.07 2.55 1.83
CA ARG A 52 -3.97 3.52 1.80
C ARG A 52 -2.84 3.06 2.72
N SER A 53 -1.62 3.54 2.45
CA SER A 53 -0.51 3.34 3.39
C SER A 53 -0.74 4.14 4.68
N MET A 54 -0.35 3.57 5.82
CA MET A 54 -0.32 4.28 7.11
C MET A 54 0.93 5.15 7.28
N ASP A 55 2.01 4.79 6.60
CA ASP A 55 3.29 5.48 6.66
C ASP A 55 3.47 6.35 5.39
N PRO A 56 3.86 7.63 5.53
CA PRO A 56 4.05 8.54 4.39
C PRO A 56 5.20 8.12 3.45
N ASN A 57 6.13 7.30 3.94
CA ASN A 57 7.28 6.78 3.20
C ASN A 57 7.03 5.35 2.69
N SER A 58 5.78 4.90 2.70
CA SER A 58 5.38 3.62 2.13
C SER A 58 4.23 3.82 1.17
N GLN A 59 4.24 3.06 0.07
CA GLN A 59 3.14 2.99 -0.88
C GLN A 59 2.55 1.59 -0.86
N LEU A 60 1.22 1.55 -0.93
CA LEU A 60 0.48 0.31 -1.08
C LEU A 60 0.32 0.02 -2.57
N ASN A 61 0.71 -1.18 -2.99
CA ASN A 61 0.55 -1.66 -4.36
C ASN A 61 -0.36 -2.87 -4.40
N VAL A 62 -1.13 -2.97 -5.48
CA VAL A 62 -2.00 -4.13 -5.75
C VAL A 62 -1.45 -4.85 -6.98
N GLN A 63 -1.23 -6.16 -6.85
CA GLN A 63 -0.69 -6.98 -7.92
C GLN A 63 -1.34 -8.36 -7.90
N ALA A 64 -1.84 -8.79 -9.07
CA ALA A 64 -2.47 -10.10 -9.18
C ALA A 64 -1.43 -11.23 -9.01
N PRO A 65 -1.78 -12.31 -8.29
CA PRO A 65 -0.91 -13.47 -8.15
C PRO A 65 -0.74 -14.21 -9.49
N LYS A 66 0.34 -15.00 -9.60
CA LYS A 66 0.65 -15.76 -10.81
C LYS A 66 -0.28 -16.98 -10.95
N PRO A 67 -0.76 -17.31 -12.15
CA PRO A 67 -1.57 -18.52 -12.36
C PRO A 67 -0.83 -19.79 -11.94
N GLY A 68 -1.52 -20.68 -11.23
CA GLY A 68 -0.98 -21.98 -10.80
C GLY A 68 -0.24 -21.98 -9.47
N THR A 69 -0.31 -20.88 -8.69
CA THR A 69 0.14 -20.84 -7.30
C THR A 69 -1.03 -20.98 -6.32
N SER A 70 -0.76 -21.33 -5.06
CA SER A 70 -1.78 -21.42 -4.00
C SER A 70 -2.56 -20.12 -3.82
N GLU A 71 -1.88 -19.00 -4.00
CA GLU A 71 -2.46 -17.66 -3.86
C GLU A 71 -3.47 -17.36 -4.97
N TYR A 72 -3.26 -17.93 -6.17
CA TYR A 72 -4.19 -17.79 -7.28
C TYR A 72 -5.53 -18.50 -7.02
N GLU A 73 -5.51 -19.64 -6.32
CA GLU A 73 -6.74 -20.35 -5.94
C GLU A 73 -7.60 -19.53 -4.97
N VAL A 74 -6.96 -18.77 -4.09
CA VAL A 74 -7.63 -17.82 -3.19
C VAL A 74 -8.14 -16.61 -3.98
N PHE A 75 -7.32 -16.10 -4.90
CA PHE A 75 -7.71 -15.00 -5.79
C PHE A 75 -8.96 -15.32 -6.63
N GLU A 76 -9.13 -16.57 -7.07
CA GLU A 76 -10.32 -17.00 -7.81
C GLU A 76 -11.62 -16.93 -7.00
N LYS A 77 -11.55 -16.96 -5.66
CA LYS A 77 -12.72 -16.83 -4.77
C LYS A 77 -13.21 -15.38 -4.65
N ILE A 78 -12.35 -14.41 -4.94
CA ILE A 78 -12.68 -12.98 -4.89
C ILE A 78 -13.73 -12.66 -5.96
N PRO A 79 -14.65 -11.70 -5.75
CA PRO A 79 -15.60 -11.29 -6.78
C PRO A 79 -14.93 -10.83 -8.09
N LYS A 80 -15.45 -11.27 -9.24
CA LYS A 80 -14.90 -10.93 -10.58
C LYS A 80 -14.62 -9.43 -10.78
N LYS A 81 -15.54 -8.58 -10.32
CA LYS A 81 -15.37 -7.11 -10.40
C LYS A 81 -14.10 -6.64 -9.70
N MET A 82 -13.78 -7.24 -8.56
CA MET A 82 -12.61 -6.90 -7.77
C MET A 82 -11.34 -7.54 -8.36
N GLN A 83 -11.42 -8.76 -8.89
CA GLN A 83 -10.33 -9.37 -9.65
C GLN A 83 -9.92 -8.49 -10.85
N ASP A 84 -10.89 -7.99 -11.61
CA ASP A 84 -10.66 -7.10 -12.75
C ASP A 84 -9.96 -5.80 -12.31
N ALA A 85 -10.35 -5.23 -11.17
CA ALA A 85 -9.70 -4.05 -10.61
C ALA A 85 -8.24 -4.34 -10.21
N VAL A 86 -7.97 -5.47 -9.55
CA VAL A 86 -6.60 -5.89 -9.20
C VAL A 86 -5.74 -6.11 -10.43
N LEU A 87 -6.30 -6.67 -11.51
CA LEU A 87 -5.60 -6.87 -12.79
C LEU A 87 -5.18 -5.55 -13.47
N THR A 88 -5.85 -4.43 -13.18
CA THR A 88 -5.41 -3.11 -13.64
C THR A 88 -4.17 -2.59 -12.92
N ALA A 89 -3.77 -3.23 -11.82
CA ALA A 89 -2.71 -2.78 -10.91
C ALA A 89 -2.90 -1.33 -10.39
N SER A 90 -4.14 -0.83 -10.40
CA SER A 90 -4.49 0.51 -9.91
C SER A 90 -5.20 0.40 -8.56
N LEU A 91 -4.59 1.00 -7.52
CA LEU A 91 -5.21 1.12 -6.21
C LEU A 91 -6.52 1.90 -6.27
N ASP A 92 -6.61 2.92 -7.12
CA ASP A 92 -7.81 3.73 -7.30
C ASP A 92 -8.99 2.91 -7.85
N GLU A 93 -8.75 2.00 -8.80
CA GLU A 93 -9.80 1.12 -9.32
C GLU A 93 -10.28 0.13 -8.26
N VAL A 94 -9.37 -0.43 -7.46
CA VAL A 94 -9.72 -1.32 -6.34
C VAL A 94 -10.57 -0.57 -5.30
N ASN A 95 -10.14 0.62 -4.95
CA ASN A 95 -10.82 1.52 -4.01
C ASN A 95 -12.24 1.90 -4.48
N LYS A 96 -12.44 2.19 -5.77
CA LYS A 96 -13.77 2.41 -6.35
C LYS A 96 -14.69 1.19 -6.20
N ILE A 97 -14.16 -0.03 -6.31
CA ILE A 97 -14.98 -1.22 -6.12
C ILE A 97 -15.37 -1.37 -4.64
N PHE A 98 -14.45 -1.07 -3.71
CA PHE A 98 -14.75 -1.03 -2.27
C PHE A 98 -15.84 -0.01 -1.91
N GLU A 99 -15.89 1.15 -2.57
CA GLU A 99 -16.95 2.16 -2.39
C GLU A 99 -18.35 1.66 -2.81
N THR A 100 -18.42 0.65 -3.68
CA THR A 100 -19.70 0.13 -4.19
C THR A 100 -20.24 -1.07 -3.41
N MET A 101 -19.48 -1.61 -2.45
CA MET A 101 -19.88 -2.74 -1.62
C MET A 101 -20.08 -2.34 -0.17
N SER A 102 -20.75 -3.20 0.60
CA SER A 102 -20.94 -3.01 2.04
C SER A 102 -19.66 -3.28 2.83
N ILE A 103 -19.57 -2.78 4.07
CA ILE A 103 -18.42 -3.04 4.97
C ILE A 103 -18.22 -4.54 5.16
N ASP A 104 -19.30 -5.27 5.46
CA ASP A 104 -19.24 -6.70 5.72
C ASP A 104 -18.62 -7.46 4.53
N GLU A 105 -19.07 -7.15 3.31
CA GLU A 105 -18.49 -7.74 2.09
C GLU A 105 -17.04 -7.28 1.85
N ALA A 106 -16.74 -6.02 2.18
CA ALA A 106 -15.41 -5.47 2.04
C ALA A 106 -14.40 -6.14 2.99
N GLU A 107 -14.79 -6.44 4.23
CA GLU A 107 -13.96 -7.17 5.20
C GLU A 107 -13.64 -8.58 4.70
N GLU A 108 -14.63 -9.33 4.21
CA GLU A 108 -14.42 -10.66 3.64
C GLU A 108 -13.44 -10.62 2.45
N VAL A 109 -13.58 -9.63 1.56
CA VAL A 109 -12.67 -9.46 0.43
C VAL A 109 -11.26 -9.05 0.89
N LEU A 110 -11.15 -8.23 1.94
CA LEU A 110 -9.87 -7.80 2.50
C LEU A 110 -9.10 -8.99 3.10
N GLU A 111 -9.79 -9.93 3.77
CA GLU A 111 -9.18 -11.16 4.28
C GLU A 111 -8.62 -12.01 3.13
N LEU A 112 -9.41 -12.18 2.05
CA LEU A 112 -8.97 -12.90 0.85
C LEU A 112 -7.79 -12.20 0.16
N PHE A 113 -7.73 -10.86 0.17
CA PHE A 113 -6.62 -10.08 -0.38
C PHE A 113 -5.31 -10.34 0.38
N ASN A 114 -5.39 -10.44 1.71
CA ASN A 114 -4.24 -10.75 2.56
C ASN A 114 -3.78 -12.20 2.35
N GLU A 115 -4.71 -13.16 2.25
CA GLU A 115 -4.40 -14.58 2.03
C GLU A 115 -3.86 -14.84 0.60
N SER A 116 -4.36 -14.12 -0.41
CA SER A 116 -3.89 -14.21 -1.81
C SER A 116 -2.63 -13.36 -2.10
N GLY A 117 -2.10 -12.64 -1.11
CA GLY A 117 -0.91 -11.79 -1.30
C GLY A 117 -1.07 -10.70 -2.37
N VAL A 118 -2.31 -10.29 -2.65
CA VAL A 118 -2.61 -9.29 -3.68
C VAL A 118 -2.10 -7.90 -3.30
N ILE A 119 -2.08 -7.60 -2.00
CA ILE A 119 -1.63 -6.32 -1.48
C ILE A 119 -0.16 -6.44 -1.06
N SER A 120 0.70 -5.57 -1.58
CA SER A 120 2.11 -5.43 -1.15
C SER A 120 2.41 -4.00 -0.73
N ILE A 121 3.30 -3.86 0.26
CA ILE A 121 3.78 -2.55 0.72
C ILE A 121 5.18 -2.35 0.13
N SER A 122 5.38 -1.27 -0.61
CA SER A 122 6.68 -0.85 -1.09
C SER A 122 7.18 0.36 -0.31
N ALA A 123 8.40 0.31 0.19
CA ALA A 123 9.05 1.47 0.80
C ALA A 123 9.47 2.47 -0.29
N LEU A 124 9.19 3.75 -0.06
CA LEU A 124 9.77 4.85 -0.83
C LEU A 124 11.12 5.19 -0.22
N LEU A 125 12.17 5.02 -1.02
CA LEU A 125 13.51 5.42 -0.63
C LEU A 125 13.63 6.93 -0.81
N GLU A 126 13.94 7.65 0.26
CA GLU A 126 14.01 9.11 0.24
C GLU A 126 15.32 9.63 -0.39
N ASN A 127 16.36 8.80 -0.42
CA ASN A 127 17.70 9.17 -0.85
C ASN A 127 18.50 8.01 -1.46
N GLU A 128 19.60 8.35 -2.14
CA GLU A 128 20.49 7.40 -2.83
C GLU A 128 21.28 6.52 -1.84
N ASP A 129 21.52 7.01 -0.62
CA ASP A 129 22.21 6.27 0.44
C ASP A 129 21.37 5.08 0.95
N GLU A 130 20.07 5.26 1.15
CA GLU A 130 19.13 4.19 1.51
C GLU A 130 19.00 3.16 0.39
N PHE A 131 18.99 3.59 -0.87
CA PHE A 131 18.99 2.68 -2.02
C PHE A 131 20.23 1.80 -2.06
N ASN A 132 21.41 2.39 -1.87
CA ASN A 132 22.68 1.65 -1.86
C ASN A 132 22.74 0.65 -0.71
N LYS A 133 22.27 1.05 0.48
CA LYS A 133 22.26 0.17 1.65
C LYS A 133 21.32 -1.03 1.47
N LEU A 134 20.12 -0.81 0.94
CA LEU A 134 19.18 -1.89 0.67
C LEU A 134 19.74 -2.88 -0.36
N LYS A 135 20.39 -2.36 -1.41
CA LYS A 135 21.05 -3.18 -2.42
C LYS A 135 22.17 -4.04 -1.83
N GLU A 136 23.02 -3.48 -0.97
CA GLU A 136 24.08 -4.23 -0.29
C GLU A 136 23.50 -5.32 0.63
N GLU A 137 22.37 -5.05 1.30
CA GLU A 137 21.69 -6.03 2.16
C GLU A 137 21.08 -7.19 1.34
N GLU A 138 20.46 -6.93 0.19
CA GLU A 138 19.95 -7.98 -0.70
C GLU A 138 21.08 -8.80 -1.34
N GLU A 139 22.16 -8.16 -1.78
CA GLU A 139 23.34 -8.86 -2.34
C GLU A 139 23.99 -9.77 -1.29
N LYS A 140 24.09 -9.30 -0.04
CA LYS A 140 24.54 -10.15 1.07
C LYS A 140 23.58 -11.30 1.35
N ALA A 141 22.27 -11.05 1.41
CA ALA A 141 21.30 -12.11 1.66
C ALA A 141 21.29 -13.17 0.54
N ALA A 142 21.46 -12.75 -0.71
CA ALA A 142 21.59 -13.65 -1.85
C ALA A 142 22.89 -14.47 -1.78
N GLN A 143 24.01 -13.85 -1.40
CA GLN A 143 25.30 -14.52 -1.22
C GLN A 143 25.26 -15.51 -0.04
N GLU A 144 24.70 -15.12 1.10
CA GLU A 144 24.52 -16.01 2.26
C GLU A 144 23.54 -17.16 1.97
N GLY A 145 22.54 -16.94 1.11
CA GLY A 145 21.66 -18.01 0.61
C GLY A 145 22.39 -19.00 -0.28
N LEU A 146 23.28 -18.53 -1.15
CA LEU A 146 24.15 -19.36 -2.01
C LEU A 146 25.18 -20.14 -1.19
N ASP A 147 25.81 -19.51 -0.21
CA ASP A 147 26.81 -20.15 0.65
C ASP A 147 26.17 -21.26 1.51
N LYS A 148 24.93 -21.06 1.99
CA LYS A 148 24.17 -22.11 2.72
C LYS A 148 23.75 -23.28 1.83
N ILE A 149 23.47 -23.05 0.54
CA ILE A 149 23.16 -24.13 -0.41
C ILE A 149 24.44 -24.91 -0.75
N ALA A 150 25.59 -24.22 -0.85
CA ALA A 150 26.88 -24.86 -1.10
C ALA A 150 27.37 -25.69 0.11
N GLU A 151 27.13 -25.25 1.35
CA GLU A 151 27.48 -26.02 2.56
C GLU A 151 26.66 -27.31 2.73
N ILE A 152 25.46 -27.41 2.13
CA ILE A 152 24.64 -28.63 2.19
C ILE A 152 25.16 -29.71 1.21
N ASP A 153 25.75 -29.31 0.09
CA ASP A 153 26.27 -30.23 -0.93
C ASP A 153 27.62 -30.86 -0.53
N GLU A 154 28.35 -30.28 0.44
CA GLU A 154 29.63 -30.82 0.94
C GLU A 154 29.49 -31.81 2.12
N ALA A 155 28.28 -32.05 2.64
CA ALA A 155 28.06 -32.89 3.82
C ALA A 155 27.74 -34.37 3.53
N ASP A 156 27.59 -34.77 2.26
CA ASP A 156 27.24 -36.15 1.86
C ASP A 156 28.44 -37.02 1.41
N ASP A 157 29.68 -36.53 1.48
CA ASP A 157 30.87 -37.23 0.96
C ASP A 157 31.78 -37.91 2.02
N ASP A 158 31.31 -38.08 3.27
CA ASP A 158 32.05 -38.77 4.34
C ASP A 158 31.28 -39.95 4.95
N GLU A 159 31.10 -41.04 4.17
CA GLU A 159 31.14 -42.41 4.70
C GLU A 159 32.06 -43.29 3.83
N ASP A 160 33.35 -43.34 4.20
CA ASP A 160 34.32 -44.30 3.67
C ASP A 160 34.47 -45.49 4.64
N VAL A 161 33.95 -46.69 4.29
CA VAL A 161 34.54 -47.98 4.74
C VAL A 161 34.39 -49.06 3.66
N VAL A 162 35.37 -49.09 2.76
CA VAL A 162 36.21 -50.25 2.37
C VAL A 162 35.73 -51.65 2.81
N HIS A 163 35.43 -52.57 1.87
CA HIS A 163 36.33 -53.68 1.47
C HIS A 163 35.62 -54.71 0.58
N ARG A 164 36.15 -54.92 -0.63
CA ARG A 164 35.95 -56.15 -1.41
C ARG A 164 37.25 -56.94 -1.33
N PRO A 165 37.20 -58.24 -1.00
CA PRO A 165 37.93 -59.19 -1.82
C PRO A 165 37.07 -60.40 -2.22
N ALA A 166 37.57 -61.06 -3.25
CA ALA A 166 36.95 -62.14 -4.01
C ALA A 166 36.83 -63.46 -3.23
N GLU A 167 35.94 -64.36 -3.68
CA GLU A 167 36.29 -65.67 -4.29
C GLU A 167 35.08 -66.63 -4.31
N GLY A 168 34.94 -67.36 -5.42
CA GLY A 168 34.72 -68.82 -5.37
C GLY A 168 33.30 -69.40 -5.37
N SER A 169 32.87 -69.84 -6.55
CA SER A 169 32.32 -71.19 -6.85
C SER A 169 31.11 -71.71 -6.06
N SER A 170 29.96 -71.86 -6.73
CA SER A 170 29.53 -73.12 -7.41
C SER A 170 28.23 -72.92 -8.17
#